data_AF-N9QNC5-F1
#
_entry.id   AF-N9QNC5-F1
#
_cell.length_a   1.000
_cell.length_b   1.000
_cell.length_c   1.000
_cell.angle_alpha   90.00
_cell.angle_beta   90.00
_cell.angle_gamma   90.00
#
_symmetry.space_group_name_H-M   'P 1'
#
loop_
_entity.id
_entity.type
_entity.pdbx_description
1 polymer ?
#
loop_
_entity_poly.entity_id
_entity_poly.type
_entity_poly.pdbx_seq_one_letter_code
_entity_poly.pdbx_strand_id
1 'polypeptide(L)'
;MTNLKLEGSSGSALRQCIAAVRRGGVVSVPGIYAGPIHGFLFGDAFDKGLTFKMGQTHVHNYLPQLLEHIENGDLSPDLIITHRMKLEDAAEGYRIFDKKEEDCRKVILTP
;
A
#
# COMPACT_ATOMS: atom_id res chain seq x y z
N MET A 1 31.99 15.98 -0.62
CA MET A 1 31.43 14.81 -1.31
C MET A 1 29.95 14.76 -1.00
N THR A 2 29.10 15.06 -1.99
CA THR A 2 27.64 15.03 -1.85
C THR A 2 27.22 13.58 -1.65
N ASN A 3 26.62 13.26 -0.50
CA ASN A 3 26.05 11.94 -0.26
C ASN A 3 24.95 11.70 -1.29
N LEU A 4 25.25 10.89 -2.31
CA LEU A 4 24.26 10.37 -3.23
C LEU A 4 23.33 9.48 -2.40
N LYS A 5 22.13 9.99 -2.08
CA LYS A 5 21.06 9.17 -1.51
C LYS A 5 20.56 8.21 -2.59
N LEU A 6 21.26 7.10 -2.75
CA LEU A 6 20.73 5.93 -3.46
C LEU A 6 19.62 5.35 -2.58
N GLU A 7 18.45 5.99 -2.56
CA GLU A 7 17.25 5.44 -1.93
C GLU A 7 16.78 4.25 -2.78
N GLY A 8 17.40 3.10 -2.54
CA GLY A 8 16.87 1.82 -3.00
C GLY A 8 15.53 1.55 -2.34
N SER A 9 14.60 0.92 -3.07
CA SER A 9 13.33 0.53 -2.47
C SER A 9 13.56 -0.62 -1.47
N SER A 10 12.83 -0.60 -0.35
CA SER A 10 12.93 -1.65 0.67
C SER A 10 12.39 -2.98 0.15
N GLY A 11 13.22 -4.03 0.21
CA GLY A 11 12.83 -5.40 -0.12
C GLY A 11 12.29 -6.21 1.06
N SER A 12 12.21 -5.62 2.27
CA SER A 12 11.94 -6.36 3.52
C SER A 12 10.60 -7.12 3.49
N ALA A 13 9.49 -6.43 3.23
CA ALA A 13 8.17 -7.05 3.14
C ALA A 13 8.09 -8.09 2.02
N LEU A 14 8.68 -7.79 0.85
CA LEU A 14 8.67 -8.71 -0.29
C LEU A 14 9.40 -10.03 0.04
N ARG A 15 10.54 -9.96 0.74
CA ARG A 15 11.27 -11.14 1.22
C ARG A 15 10.42 -11.97 2.19
N GLN A 16 9.72 -11.32 3.11
CA GLN A 16 8.81 -12.01 4.03
C GLN A 16 7.65 -12.70 3.29
N CYS A 17 7.06 -12.04 2.28
CA CYS A 17 6.02 -12.64 1.44
C CYS A 17 6.54 -13.89 0.71
N ILE A 18 7.74 -13.83 0.11
CA ILE A 18 8.37 -14.99 -0.57
C ILE A 18 8.61 -16.14 0.42
N ALA A 19 9.07 -15.84 1.63
CA ALA A 19 9.29 -16.84 2.67
C ALA A 19 7.98 -17.47 3.18
N ALA A 20 6.92 -16.69 3.35
CA ALA A 20 5.66 -17.13 3.94
C ALA A 20 4.71 -17.86 2.97
N VAL A 21 4.72 -17.48 1.68
CA VAL A 21 3.77 -18.04 0.71
C VAL A 21 4.02 -19.54 0.46
N ARG A 22 2.96 -20.33 0.29
CA ARG A 22 3.07 -21.76 -0.07
C ARG A 22 3.74 -21.94 -1.45
N ARG A 23 4.29 -23.14 -1.70
CA ARG A 23 4.74 -23.55 -3.04
C ARG A 23 3.58 -23.45 -4.05
N GLY A 24 3.87 -23.01 -5.27
CA GLY A 24 2.87 -22.71 -6.32
C GLY A 24 1.90 -21.59 -5.95
N GLY A 25 2.26 -20.70 -5.02
CA GLY A 25 1.41 -19.62 -4.54
C GLY A 25 1.56 -18.32 -5.34
N VAL A 26 0.73 -17.33 -4.98
CA VAL A 26 0.72 -15.99 -5.60
C VAL A 26 1.18 -14.95 -4.58
N VAL A 27 2.13 -14.10 -4.98
CA VAL A 27 2.50 -12.88 -4.25
C VAL A 27 1.93 -11.67 -5.00
N SER A 28 0.90 -11.04 -4.41
CA SER A 28 0.29 -9.82 -4.94
C SER A 28 1.00 -8.59 -4.36
N VAL A 29 1.46 -7.69 -5.23
CA VAL A 29 2.30 -6.54 -4.85
C VAL A 29 1.63 -5.22 -5.31
N PRO A 30 0.69 -4.67 -4.51
CA PRO A 30 0.04 -3.38 -4.79
C PRO A 30 0.83 -2.18 -4.24
N GLY A 31 2.17 -2.22 -4.27
CA GLY A 31 3.05 -1.21 -3.69
C GLY A 31 3.83 -0.41 -4.74
N ILE A 32 4.32 0.78 -4.35
CA ILE A 32 5.18 1.63 -5.19
C ILE A 32 6.65 1.37 -4.84
N TYR A 33 7.45 1.08 -5.85
CA TYR A 33 8.91 0.95 -5.76
C TYR A 33 9.54 2.05 -6.59
N ALA A 34 10.13 3.06 -5.93
CA ALA A 34 10.70 4.25 -6.57
C ALA A 34 12.16 4.06 -7.06
N GLY A 35 12.76 2.89 -6.80
CA GLY A 35 14.15 2.59 -7.12
C GLY A 35 14.45 1.09 -7.06
N PRO A 36 15.67 0.67 -7.42
CA PRO A 36 16.04 -0.74 -7.42
C PRO A 36 15.94 -1.35 -6.02
N ILE A 37 15.56 -2.63 -5.96
CA ILE A 37 15.52 -3.42 -4.72
C ILE A 37 16.83 -4.22 -4.61
N HIS A 38 17.48 -4.14 -3.46
CA HIS A 38 18.67 -4.95 -3.19
C HIS A 38 18.30 -6.36 -2.70
N GLY A 39 18.94 -7.39 -3.28
CA GLY A 39 18.83 -8.78 -2.83
C GLY A 39 17.46 -9.40 -3.08
N PHE A 40 16.99 -9.39 -4.32
CA PHE A 40 15.77 -10.09 -4.71
C PHE A 40 15.99 -11.61 -4.60
N LEU A 41 15.23 -12.30 -3.74
CA LEU A 41 15.32 -13.73 -3.47
C LEU A 41 14.72 -14.55 -4.62
N PHE A 42 15.25 -14.37 -5.83
CA PHE A 42 14.72 -14.99 -7.03
C PHE A 42 14.85 -16.52 -7.01
N GLY A 43 15.93 -17.04 -6.41
CA GLY A 43 16.12 -18.48 -6.22
C GLY A 43 15.01 -19.11 -5.37
N ASP A 44 14.68 -18.51 -4.23
CA ASP A 44 13.61 -18.99 -3.35
C ASP A 44 12.24 -18.91 -4.03
N ALA A 45 12.00 -17.84 -4.78
CA ALA A 45 10.77 -17.68 -5.54
C ALA A 45 10.66 -18.71 -6.68
N PHE A 46 11.77 -19.02 -7.33
CA PHE A 46 11.86 -20.03 -8.37
C PHE A 46 11.65 -21.44 -7.80
N ASP A 47 12.35 -21.81 -6.72
CA ASP A 47 12.20 -23.11 -6.05
C ASP A 47 10.75 -23.35 -5.60
N LYS A 48 10.10 -22.30 -5.08
CA LYS A 48 8.70 -22.36 -4.71
C LYS A 48 7.72 -22.30 -5.89
N GLY A 49 8.17 -22.03 -7.11
CA GLY A 49 7.29 -21.91 -8.29
C GLY A 49 6.25 -20.79 -8.13
N LEU A 50 6.67 -19.61 -7.65
CA LEU A 50 5.75 -18.52 -7.33
C LEU A 50 5.27 -17.75 -8.56
N THR A 51 4.02 -17.30 -8.50
CA THR A 51 3.49 -16.27 -9.41
C THR A 51 3.51 -14.91 -8.72
N PHE A 52 4.06 -13.89 -9.37
CA PHE A 52 3.93 -12.51 -8.92
C PHE A 52 2.85 -11.78 -9.72
N LYS A 53 1.97 -11.04 -9.04
CA LYS A 53 1.00 -10.12 -9.63
C LYS A 53 1.27 -8.73 -9.07
N MET A 54 1.49 -7.74 -9.92
CA MET A 54 1.98 -6.42 -9.50
C MET A 54 1.49 -5.34 -10.45
N GLY A 55 1.52 -4.08 -10.00
CA GLY A 55 1.17 -2.92 -10.81
C GLY A 55 0.36 -1.89 -10.01
N GLN A 56 0.03 -0.80 -10.69
CA GLN A 56 -0.94 0.16 -10.18
C GLN A 56 -2.35 -0.47 -10.22
N THR A 57 -3.21 -0.07 -9.29
CA THR A 57 -4.59 -0.58 -9.24
C THR A 57 -5.35 -0.20 -10.51
N HIS A 58 -6.00 -1.18 -11.14
CA HIS A 58 -6.88 -0.96 -12.28
C HIS A 58 -8.23 -0.41 -11.80
N VAL A 59 -8.25 0.83 -11.31
CA VAL A 59 -9.39 1.41 -10.58
C VAL A 59 -10.70 1.27 -11.36
N HIS A 60 -10.74 1.67 -12.63
CA HIS A 60 -11.97 1.61 -13.44
C HIS A 60 -12.52 0.18 -13.64
N ASN A 61 -11.67 -0.84 -13.57
CA ASN A 61 -12.11 -2.23 -13.67
C ASN A 61 -12.85 -2.69 -12.41
N TYR A 62 -12.45 -2.20 -11.24
CA TYR A 62 -13.00 -2.63 -9.95
C TYR A 62 -14.04 -1.66 -9.38
N LEU A 63 -14.04 -0.40 -9.82
CA LEU A 63 -14.89 0.65 -9.28
C LEU A 63 -16.38 0.31 -9.27
N PRO A 64 -16.99 -0.23 -10.36
CA PRO A 64 -18.42 -0.53 -10.35
C PRO A 64 -18.81 -1.57 -9.29
N GLN A 65 -18.05 -2.67 -9.21
CA GLN A 65 -18.29 -3.75 -8.25
C GLN A 65 -18.09 -3.27 -6.80
N LEU A 66 -17.02 -2.50 -6.55
CA LEU A 66 -16.75 -1.99 -5.20
C LEU A 66 -17.81 -0.98 -4.75
N LEU A 67 -18.34 -0.18 -5.66
CA LEU A 67 -19.44 0.74 -5.35
C LEU A 67 -20.72 -0.03 -4.99
N GLU A 68 -21.08 -1.06 -5.77
CA GLU A 68 -22.23 -1.92 -5.48
C GLU A 68 -22.12 -2.56 -4.08
N HIS A 69 -20.95 -3.06 -3.69
CA HIS A 69 -20.73 -3.58 -2.35
C HIS A 69 -20.89 -2.53 -1.24
N ILE A 70 -20.52 -1.27 -1.50
CA ILE A 70 -20.74 -0.18 -0.54
C ILE A 70 -22.24 0.13 -0.42
N GLU A 71 -22.94 0.23 -1.54
CA GLU A 71 -24.38 0.54 -1.59
C GLU A 71 -25.22 -0.58 -0.94
N ASN A 72 -24.81 -1.83 -1.10
CA ASN A 72 -25.44 -3.00 -0.47
C ASN A 72 -25.10 -3.16 1.03
N GLY A 73 -24.13 -2.39 1.54
CA GLY A 73 -23.65 -2.49 2.92
C GLY A 73 -22.68 -3.65 3.18
N ASP A 74 -22.19 -4.34 2.14
CA ASP A 74 -21.17 -5.38 2.25
C ASP A 74 -19.79 -4.81 2.63
N LEU A 75 -19.54 -3.54 2.30
CA LEU A 75 -18.30 -2.83 2.60
C LEU A 75 -18.58 -1.48 3.29
N SER A 76 -17.90 -1.24 4.41
CA SER A 76 -17.94 0.03 5.16
C SER A 76 -16.57 0.73 5.15
N PRO A 77 -16.21 1.45 4.07
CA PRO A 77 -14.89 2.06 3.92
C PRO A 77 -14.67 3.23 4.89
N ASP A 78 -15.71 3.77 5.51
CA ASP A 78 -15.63 4.87 6.46
C ASP A 78 -14.99 4.46 7.80
N LEU A 79 -14.90 3.16 8.12
CA LEU A 79 -14.31 2.63 9.36
C LEU A 79 -12.82 2.99 9.56
N ILE A 80 -12.10 3.29 8.48
CA ILE A 80 -10.70 3.72 8.56
C ILE A 80 -10.55 5.22 8.83
N ILE A 81 -11.63 6.00 8.70
CA ILE A 81 -11.61 7.45 8.94
C ILE A 81 -11.38 7.70 10.43
N THR A 82 -10.27 8.37 10.75
CA THR A 82 -9.94 8.77 12.13
C THR A 82 -10.16 10.25 12.36
N HIS A 83 -10.00 11.08 11.34
CA HIS A 83 -10.07 12.53 11.47
C HIS A 83 -11.00 13.13 10.40
N ARG A 84 -11.85 14.07 10.83
CA ARG A 84 -12.66 14.93 9.97
C ARG A 84 -12.34 16.37 10.32
N MET A 85 -11.91 17.14 9.33
CA MET A 85 -11.40 18.51 9.53
C MET A 85 -11.88 19.40 8.40
N LYS A 86 -11.84 20.72 8.59
CA LYS A 86 -12.12 21.65 7.51
C LYS A 86 -10.97 21.69 6.51
N LEU A 87 -11.25 22.13 5.29
CA LEU A 87 -10.23 22.30 4.26
C LEU A 87 -9.14 23.33 4.67
N GLU A 88 -9.50 24.36 5.45
CA GLU A 88 -8.56 25.35 6.00
C GLU A 88 -7.50 24.73 6.94
N ASP A 89 -7.81 23.58 7.55
CA ASP A 89 -6.93 22.87 8.49
C ASP A 89 -6.06 21.80 7.80
N ALA A 90 -6.03 21.75 6.46
CA ALA A 90 -5.35 20.70 5.73
C ALA A 90 -3.87 20.52 6.13
N ALA A 91 -3.15 21.62 6.37
CA ALA A 91 -1.74 21.58 6.77
C ALA A 91 -1.54 20.80 8.07
N GLU A 92 -2.45 20.97 9.04
CA GLU A 92 -2.42 20.24 10.30
C GLU A 92 -2.75 18.75 10.08
N GLY A 93 -3.75 18.45 9.25
CA GLY A 93 -4.07 17.07 8.87
C GLY A 93 -2.89 16.32 8.26
N TYR A 94 -2.10 16.98 7.40
CA TYR A 94 -0.85 16.41 6.86
C TYR A 94 0.21 16.20 7.94
N ARG A 95 0.38 17.16 8.86
CA ARG A 95 1.34 17.06 9.97
C ARG A 95 1.05 15.85 10.86
N ILE A 96 -0.20 15.69 11.29
CA ILE A 96 -0.65 14.57 12.13
C ILE A 96 -0.38 13.24 11.41
N PHE A 97 -0.73 13.12 10.13
CA PHE A 97 -0.52 11.90 9.35
C PHE A 97 0.97 11.56 9.14
N ASP A 98 1.80 12.54 8.79
CA ASP A 98 3.26 12.35 8.60
C ASP A 98 3.96 11.94 9.90
N LYS A 99 3.61 12.60 11.01
CA LYS A 99 4.16 12.31 12.34
C LYS A 99 3.59 11.06 12.98
N LYS A 100 2.56 10.45 12.37
CA LYS A 100 1.84 9.27 12.90
C LYS A 100 1.31 9.52 14.31
N GLU A 101 0.82 10.73 14.54
CA GLU A 101 0.19 11.13 15.80
C GLU A 101 -1.28 10.73 15.81
N GLU A 102 -1.88 10.68 17.01
CA GLU A 102 -3.32 10.48 17.20
C GLU A 102 -3.88 9.20 16.55
N ASP A 103 -3.03 8.17 16.40
CA ASP A 103 -3.33 6.95 15.67
C ASP A 103 -3.97 7.23 14.29
N CYS A 104 -3.53 8.29 13.62
CA CYS A 104 -4.15 8.78 12.40
C CYS A 104 -4.00 7.78 11.24
N ARG A 105 -5.13 7.30 10.73
CA ARG A 105 -5.21 6.35 9.60
C ARG A 105 -5.71 7.02 8.32
N LYS A 106 -6.77 7.83 8.42
CA LYS A 106 -7.36 8.53 7.27
C LYS A 106 -8.01 9.84 7.72
N VAL A 107 -7.60 10.92 7.06
CA VAL A 107 -8.19 12.26 7.20
C VAL A 107 -9.18 12.51 6.07
N ILE A 108 -10.35 13.07 6.40
CA ILE A 108 -11.31 13.62 5.44
C ILE A 108 -11.40 15.13 5.65
N LEU A 109 -11.20 15.87 4.56
CA LEU A 109 -11.32 17.33 4.55
C LEU A 109 -12.69 17.71 3.99
N THR A 110 -13.46 18.47 4.75
CA THR A 110 -14.75 19.05 4.30
C THR A 110 -14.56 20.51 3.89
N PRO A 111 -15.08 20.94 2.73
CA PRO A 111 -15.01 22.33 2.28
C PRO A 111 -15.59 23.33 3.29
#